data_AF-A0AA86JBC9-F1
#
_entry.id   AF-A0AA86JBC9-F1
#
_cell.length_a   1.000
_cell.length_b   1.000
_cell.length_c   1.000
_cell.angle_alpha   90.00
_cell.angle_beta   90.00
_cell.angle_gamma   90.00
#
_symmetry.space_group_name_H-M   'P 1'
#
loop_
_entity.id
_entity.type
_entity.pdbx_description
1 polymer ?
#
loop_
_entity_poly.entity_id
_entity_poly.type
_entity_poly.pdbx_seq_one_letter_code
_entity_poly.pdbx_strand_id
1 'polypeptide(L)'
;MPPACKSVGGIYDVGYGIYDLYDLGEFDQKGSIRTKYGTKEEYIQVIEEVHKYNMEVYADVVFNHKAGADDSEIVKAIQVETYDRNIEIGEVKGIESHTIFTFPSRNNKYSDYKWNHKDFTGIDYDNLTKENGIYKFFNKEWATDVDTENGNYDYLMFADVDINNINVQNELIKWGKWFIDETI
;
A
#
# COMPACT_ATOMS: atom_id res chain seq x y z
N MET A 1 -4.81 8.92 -15.34
CA MET A 1 -3.33 8.92 -15.28
C MET A 1 -2.88 7.76 -14.42
N PRO A 2 -1.73 7.12 -14.71
CA PRO A 2 -1.22 6.01 -13.89
C PRO A 2 -0.96 6.45 -12.43
N PRO A 3 -0.74 5.52 -11.49
CA PRO A 3 -0.48 5.89 -10.11
C PRO A 3 0.73 6.84 -10.03
N ALA A 4 0.50 8.01 -9.42
CA ALA A 4 1.48 9.10 -9.40
C ALA A 4 2.42 9.05 -8.18
N CYS A 5 2.17 8.14 -7.24
CA CYS A 5 2.84 8.07 -5.95
C CYS A 5 4.06 7.13 -5.99
N LYS A 6 4.99 7.31 -5.05
CA LYS A 6 6.22 6.53 -4.97
C LYS A 6 5.92 5.06 -4.68
N SER A 7 6.49 4.20 -5.51
CA SER A 7 6.34 2.75 -5.44
C SER A 7 7.66 2.06 -5.09
N VAL A 8 7.58 0.80 -4.69
CA VAL A 8 8.71 0.00 -4.19
C VAL A 8 9.88 -0.07 -5.17
N GLY A 9 9.61 -0.17 -6.47
CA GLY A 9 10.64 -0.18 -7.52
C GLY A 9 11.17 1.20 -7.95
N GLY A 10 10.78 2.29 -7.27
CA GLY A 10 11.21 3.65 -7.62
C GLY A 10 10.85 4.01 -9.07
N ILE A 11 11.85 4.36 -9.89
CA ILE A 11 11.66 4.70 -11.31
C ILE A 11 11.32 3.50 -12.22
N TYR A 12 11.47 2.27 -11.74
CA TYR A 12 11.23 1.07 -12.54
C TYR A 12 9.83 0.49 -12.33
N ASP A 13 9.13 0.92 -11.28
CA ASP A 13 7.78 0.47 -10.95
C ASP A 13 6.72 1.18 -11.80
N VAL A 14 5.66 0.47 -12.16
CA VAL A 14 4.51 1.03 -12.89
C VAL A 14 3.49 1.72 -11.98
N GLY A 15 3.66 1.65 -10.66
CA GLY A 15 2.85 2.39 -9.70
C GLY A 15 1.97 1.54 -8.78
N TYR A 16 1.80 0.25 -9.08
CA TYR A 16 0.92 -0.62 -8.30
C TYR A 16 1.61 -1.20 -7.06
N GLY A 17 2.95 -1.28 -7.03
CA GLY A 17 3.70 -1.60 -5.83
C GLY A 17 3.80 -0.42 -4.87
N ILE A 18 2.67 0.15 -4.45
CA ILE A 18 2.64 1.43 -3.75
C ILE A 18 3.41 1.41 -2.43
N TYR A 19 4.38 2.31 -2.28
CA TYR A 19 5.17 2.45 -1.06
C TYR A 19 4.64 3.62 -0.21
N ASP A 20 4.65 4.83 -0.76
CA ASP A 20 4.29 6.06 -0.04
C ASP A 20 3.31 6.90 -0.85
N LEU A 21 2.05 6.89 -0.39
CA LEU A 21 0.94 7.62 -1.01
C LEU A 21 1.17 9.15 -1.02
N TYR A 22 1.93 9.70 -0.07
CA TYR A 22 2.17 11.14 0.01
C TYR A 22 3.40 11.62 -0.77
N ASP A 23 4.10 10.73 -1.46
CA ASP A 23 5.27 11.07 -2.27
C ASP A 23 4.91 11.02 -3.76
N LEU A 24 4.54 12.17 -4.33
CA LEU A 24 4.22 12.31 -5.76
C LEU A 24 5.47 12.42 -6.66
N GLY A 25 6.61 11.90 -6.20
CA GLY A 25 7.90 12.11 -6.84
C GLY A 25 8.60 13.37 -6.34
N GLU A 26 8.46 13.68 -5.05
CA GLU A 26 9.01 14.87 -4.37
C GLU A 26 10.17 14.51 -3.43
N PHE A 27 10.18 13.31 -2.87
CA PHE A 27 11.15 12.91 -1.85
C PHE A 27 12.12 11.84 -2.37
N ASP A 28 13.38 11.88 -1.93
CA ASP A 28 14.36 10.84 -2.24
C ASP A 28 14.05 9.56 -1.45
N GLN A 29 13.22 8.71 -2.03
CA GLN A 29 12.74 7.45 -1.47
C GLN A 29 12.83 6.36 -2.52
N LYS A 30 13.22 5.15 -2.09
CA LYS A 30 13.41 3.99 -2.99
C LYS A 30 14.36 4.29 -4.16
N GLY A 31 15.45 5.02 -3.85
CA GLY A 31 16.55 5.31 -4.79
C GLY A 31 16.25 6.38 -5.84
N SER A 32 15.20 7.19 -5.64
CA SER A 32 14.85 8.27 -6.57
C SER A 32 13.97 9.33 -5.95
N ILE A 33 14.11 10.57 -6.43
CA ILE A 33 13.13 11.64 -6.17
C ILE A 33 11.88 11.40 -7.01
N ARG A 34 12.02 11.46 -8.34
CA ARG A 34 10.91 11.26 -9.29
C ARG A 34 10.33 9.85 -9.22
N THR A 35 9.06 9.71 -9.60
CA THR A 35 8.48 8.41 -9.96
C THR A 35 8.96 7.99 -11.36
N LYS A 36 8.50 6.82 -11.83
CA LYS A 36 8.66 6.43 -13.24
C LYS A 36 8.16 7.51 -14.21
N TYR A 37 7.10 8.23 -13.84
CA TYR A 37 6.39 9.13 -14.73
C TYR A 37 6.86 10.58 -14.65
N GLY A 38 7.34 11.03 -13.50
CA GLY A 38 7.65 12.45 -13.31
C GLY A 38 8.04 12.83 -11.90
N THR A 39 8.43 14.09 -11.72
CA THR A 39 8.37 14.75 -10.41
C THR A 39 6.94 15.23 -10.13
N LYS A 40 6.68 15.63 -8.88
CA LYS A 40 5.41 16.24 -8.48
C LYS A 40 5.09 17.49 -9.30
N GLU A 41 6.08 18.34 -9.55
CA GLU A 41 5.90 19.57 -10.34
C GLU A 41 5.50 19.25 -11.79
N GLU A 42 6.15 18.26 -12.41
CA GLU A 42 5.80 17.80 -13.76
C GLU A 42 4.37 17.23 -13.81
N TYR A 43 3.96 16.50 -12.77
CA TYR A 43 2.61 15.94 -12.65
C TYR A 43 1.54 17.04 -12.59
N ILE A 44 1.74 18.05 -11.72
CA ILE A 44 0.81 19.19 -11.58
C ILE A 44 0.74 20.00 -12.88
N GLN A 45 1.89 20.27 -13.53
CA GLN A 45 1.92 21.00 -14.80
C GLN A 45 1.11 20.30 -15.91
N VAL A 46 1.15 18.97 -15.97
CA VAL A 46 0.34 18.20 -16.94
C VAL A 46 -1.15 18.37 -16.64
N ILE A 47 -1.55 18.30 -15.37
CA ILE A 47 -2.95 18.48 -14.97
C ILE A 47 -3.44 19.88 -15.34
N GLU A 48 -2.68 20.92 -14.96
CA GLU A 48 -2.98 22.31 -15.29
C GLU A 48 -3.12 22.53 -16.80
N GLU A 49 -2.23 21.93 -17.60
CA GLU A 49 -2.29 22.05 -19.06
C GLU A 49 -3.53 21.34 -19.63
N VAL A 50 -3.86 20.14 -19.15
CA VAL A 50 -5.06 19.39 -19.58
C VAL A 50 -6.34 20.17 -19.25
N HIS A 51 -6.41 20.79 -18.07
CA HIS A 51 -7.55 21.60 -17.65
C HIS A 51 -7.78 22.84 -18.53
N LYS A 52 -6.74 23.45 -19.13
CA LYS A 52 -6.90 24.55 -20.10
C LYS A 52 -7.73 24.16 -21.33
N TYR A 53 -7.82 22.87 -21.64
CA TYR A 53 -8.61 22.33 -22.74
C TYR A 53 -9.95 21.74 -22.29
N ASN A 54 -10.41 22.04 -21.05
CA ASN A 54 -11.65 21.53 -20.47
C ASN A 54 -11.74 19.99 -20.46
N MET A 55 -10.60 19.32 -20.34
CA MET A 55 -10.55 17.86 -20.17
C MET A 55 -10.41 17.54 -18.68
N GLU A 56 -11.08 16.47 -18.24
CA GLU A 56 -10.96 15.99 -16.87
C GLU A 56 -9.78 15.02 -16.72
N VAL A 57 -9.17 15.02 -15.53
CA VAL A 57 -8.12 14.07 -15.16
C VAL A 57 -8.64 13.15 -14.05
N TYR A 58 -8.60 11.84 -14.30
CA TYR A 58 -8.81 10.84 -13.26
C TYR A 58 -7.47 10.25 -12.83
N ALA A 59 -7.16 10.33 -11.54
CA ALA A 59 -6.00 9.69 -10.95
C ALA A 59 -6.31 8.23 -10.59
N ASP A 60 -5.34 7.35 -10.83
CA ASP A 60 -5.40 5.97 -10.38
C ASP A 60 -5.06 5.89 -8.88
N VAL A 61 -5.85 5.13 -8.12
CA VAL A 61 -5.79 5.04 -6.67
C VAL A 61 -5.58 3.59 -6.27
N VAL A 62 -4.43 3.31 -5.64
CA VAL A 62 -4.01 1.97 -5.23
C VAL A 62 -4.06 1.88 -3.71
N PHE A 63 -5.12 1.28 -3.16
CA PHE A 63 -5.33 1.15 -1.70
C PHE A 63 -5.29 -0.28 -1.17
N ASN A 64 -5.36 -1.28 -2.03
CA ASN A 64 -5.44 -2.68 -1.62
C ASN A 64 -4.27 -3.10 -0.72
N HIS A 65 -3.06 -2.66 -1.04
CA HIS A 65 -1.86 -3.15 -0.40
C HIS A 65 -0.79 -2.06 -0.31
N LYS A 66 0.25 -2.33 0.48
CA LYS A 66 1.48 -1.54 0.50
C LYS A 66 2.69 -2.43 0.31
N ALA A 67 3.68 -1.95 -0.44
CA ALA A 67 4.87 -2.69 -0.82
C ALA A 67 6.16 -1.95 -0.42
N GLY A 68 7.21 -2.71 -0.13
CA GLY A 68 8.53 -2.16 0.15
C GLY A 68 8.63 -1.47 1.50
N ALA A 69 8.17 -2.11 2.57
CA ALA A 69 8.36 -1.61 3.94
C ALA A 69 9.83 -1.25 4.20
N ASP A 70 10.05 -0.32 5.14
CA ASP A 70 11.38 0.13 5.54
C ASP A 70 12.06 -0.86 6.51
N ASP A 71 11.26 -1.62 7.25
CA ASP A 71 11.72 -2.63 8.20
C ASP A 71 10.74 -3.80 8.29
N SER A 72 11.14 -4.83 9.03
CA SER A 72 10.30 -5.97 9.39
C SER A 72 9.92 -5.97 10.87
N GLU A 73 8.90 -6.75 11.21
CA GLU A 73 8.56 -7.07 12.60
C GLU A 73 8.08 -8.52 12.74
N ILE A 74 8.20 -9.08 13.94
CA ILE A 74 7.70 -10.42 14.25
C ILE A 74 6.22 -10.35 14.60
N VAL A 75 5.39 -10.94 13.76
CA VAL A 75 3.92 -10.92 13.88
C VAL A 75 3.40 -12.34 14.01
N LYS A 76 2.42 -12.56 14.88
CA LYS A 76 1.71 -13.84 14.90
C LYS A 76 0.78 -13.93 13.70
N ALA A 77 0.87 -15.02 12.95
CA ALA A 77 0.05 -15.25 11.77
C ALA A 77 -0.30 -16.74 11.63
N ILE A 78 -1.34 -17.02 10.86
CA ILE A 78 -1.69 -18.35 10.40
C ILE A 78 -1.69 -18.35 8.87
N GLN A 79 -1.16 -19.40 8.27
CA GLN A 79 -1.22 -19.54 6.83
C GLN A 79 -2.66 -19.93 6.42
N VAL A 80 -3.14 -19.47 5.26
CA VAL A 80 -4.43 -19.85 4.69
C VAL A 80 -4.26 -20.50 3.32
N GLU A 81 -5.26 -21.24 2.88
CA GLU A 81 -5.25 -21.92 1.59
C GLU A 81 -5.38 -20.92 0.43
N THR A 82 -4.64 -21.18 -0.66
CA THR A 82 -4.51 -20.25 -1.80
C THR A 82 -5.77 -20.13 -2.65
N TYR A 83 -6.59 -21.18 -2.71
CA TYR A 83 -7.84 -21.25 -3.49
C TYR A 83 -9.11 -21.26 -2.60
N ASP A 84 -8.96 -21.19 -1.27
CA ASP A 84 -10.00 -20.87 -0.30
C ASP A 84 -9.40 -20.20 0.95
N ARG A 85 -9.39 -18.86 0.98
CA ARG A 85 -8.69 -18.06 2.01
C ARG A 85 -9.42 -18.09 3.35
N ASN A 86 -10.61 -18.71 3.41
CA ASN A 86 -11.31 -18.98 4.66
C ASN A 86 -10.78 -20.22 5.38
N ILE A 87 -9.95 -21.03 4.70
CA ILE A 87 -9.39 -22.26 5.27
C ILE A 87 -8.00 -21.95 5.84
N GLU A 88 -7.92 -21.95 7.16
CA GLU A 88 -6.66 -21.86 7.89
C GLU A 88 -5.88 -23.19 7.82
N ILE A 89 -4.58 -23.11 7.55
CA ILE A 89 -3.68 -24.26 7.43
C ILE A 89 -2.54 -24.17 8.44
N GLY A 90 -2.38 -25.25 9.22
CA GLY A 90 -1.34 -25.36 10.24
C GLY A 90 -1.72 -24.70 11.56
N GLU A 91 -0.73 -24.09 12.22
CA GLU A 91 -0.89 -23.44 13.52
C GLU A 91 -0.45 -21.98 13.47
N VAL A 92 -0.92 -21.18 14.43
CA VAL A 92 -0.47 -19.80 14.59
C VAL A 92 1.02 -19.81 14.96
N LYS A 93 1.85 -19.18 14.12
CA LYS A 93 3.30 -19.06 14.31
C LYS A 93 3.73 -17.59 14.26
N GLY A 94 4.92 -17.30 14.81
CA GLY A 94 5.56 -16.01 14.58
C GLY A 94 6.23 -16.01 13.21
N ILE A 95 5.90 -15.02 12.37
CA ILE A 95 6.54 -14.79 11.07
C ILE A 95 7.28 -13.45 11.10
N GLU A 96 8.33 -13.31 10.31
CA GLU A 96 8.96 -12.01 10.09
C GLU A 96 8.32 -11.33 8.87
N SER A 97 7.62 -10.23 9.10
CA SER A 97 6.77 -9.56 8.11
C SER A 97 7.25 -8.14 7.81
N HIS A 98 7.37 -7.81 6.52
CA HIS A 98 7.74 -6.48 6.03
C HIS A 98 6.54 -5.52 6.08
N THR A 99 6.22 -5.01 7.28
CA THR A 99 5.04 -4.17 7.53
C THR A 99 5.36 -2.81 8.15
N ILE A 100 6.63 -2.50 8.45
CA ILE A 100 7.01 -1.23 9.06
C ILE A 100 7.27 -0.17 7.98
N PHE A 101 6.37 0.82 7.85
CA PHE A 101 6.55 1.95 6.94
C PHE A 101 6.72 3.25 7.72
N THR A 102 7.89 3.87 7.58
CA THR A 102 8.29 5.05 8.35
C THR A 102 8.51 6.30 7.52
N PHE A 103 8.74 6.16 6.20
CA PHE A 103 8.88 7.27 5.26
C PHE A 103 9.92 8.32 5.72
N PRO A 104 11.17 7.90 5.99
CA PRO A 104 12.15 8.76 6.67
C PRO A 104 12.47 10.02 5.88
N SER A 105 12.57 9.95 4.55
CA SER A 105 12.90 11.11 3.71
C SER A 105 11.75 12.11 3.61
N ARG A 106 10.49 11.65 3.67
CA ARG A 106 9.32 12.54 3.75
C ARG A 106 9.19 13.22 5.12
N ASN A 107 9.70 12.58 6.17
CA ASN A 107 9.84 13.16 7.51
C ASN A 107 8.57 13.88 8.02
N ASN A 108 7.44 13.17 8.01
CA ASN A 108 6.13 13.66 8.46
C ASN A 108 5.53 14.82 7.65
N LYS A 109 6.15 15.23 6.53
CA LYS A 109 5.51 16.17 5.62
C LYS A 109 4.21 15.55 5.09
N TYR A 110 3.15 16.36 5.09
CA TYR A 110 1.75 16.04 4.78
C TYR A 110 1.05 15.08 5.77
N SER A 111 1.71 14.01 6.21
CA SER A 111 1.17 13.08 7.21
C SER A 111 2.27 12.45 8.06
N ASP A 112 2.06 12.41 9.38
CA ASP A 112 2.91 11.74 10.37
C ASP A 112 2.53 10.27 10.61
N TYR A 113 1.51 9.74 9.92
CA TYR A 113 1.09 8.35 10.04
C TYR A 113 2.22 7.38 9.67
N LYS A 114 2.42 6.37 10.52
CA LYS A 114 3.38 5.28 10.34
C LYS A 114 2.61 3.97 10.33
N TRP A 115 2.96 3.09 9.41
CA TRP A 115 2.25 1.81 9.26
C TRP A 115 3.03 0.70 9.96
N ASN A 116 2.30 -0.22 10.57
CA ASN A 116 2.81 -1.49 11.12
C ASN A 116 1.75 -2.58 10.92
N HIS A 117 2.01 -3.82 11.38
CA HIS A 117 1.12 -4.98 11.21
C HIS A 117 -0.33 -4.75 11.63
N LYS A 118 -0.61 -3.78 12.52
CA LYS A 118 -1.98 -3.46 12.94
C LYS A 118 -2.81 -2.82 11.83
N ASP A 119 -2.16 -2.28 10.81
CA ASP A 119 -2.81 -1.61 9.68
C ASP A 119 -3.07 -2.56 8.50
N PHE A 120 -2.75 -3.85 8.66
CA PHE A 120 -2.81 -4.86 7.61
C PHE A 120 -3.55 -6.11 8.08
N THR A 121 -4.15 -6.85 7.14
CA THR A 121 -4.83 -8.14 7.37
C THR A 121 -3.87 -9.31 7.19
N GLY A 122 -2.94 -9.23 6.24
CA GLY A 122 -2.01 -10.32 5.92
C GLY A 122 -0.85 -9.96 5.00
N ILE A 123 -0.02 -10.96 4.72
CA ILE A 123 1.16 -10.89 3.85
C ILE A 123 1.39 -12.21 3.09
N ASP A 124 2.21 -12.21 2.04
CA ASP A 124 2.53 -13.38 1.20
C ASP A 124 3.89 -14.04 1.52
N TYR A 125 4.64 -13.48 2.47
CA TYR A 125 6.03 -13.87 2.71
C TYR A 125 6.41 -13.87 4.18
N ASP A 126 6.99 -14.99 4.63
CA ASP A 126 7.67 -15.09 5.93
C ASP A 126 9.18 -14.93 5.72
N ASN A 127 9.73 -13.77 6.11
CA ASN A 127 11.15 -13.50 5.96
C ASN A 127 12.03 -14.34 6.91
N LEU A 128 11.47 -14.95 7.95
CA LEU A 128 12.22 -15.78 8.89
C LEU A 128 12.56 -17.13 8.24
N THR A 129 11.56 -17.78 7.65
CA THR A 129 11.72 -19.10 6.99
C THR A 129 12.02 -19.00 5.49
N LYS A 130 11.87 -17.81 4.89
CA LYS A 130 12.01 -17.54 3.45
C LYS A 130 10.95 -18.26 2.61
N GLU A 131 9.75 -18.44 3.17
CA GLU A 131 8.65 -19.17 2.54
C GLU A 131 7.58 -18.21 2.02
N ASN A 132 7.10 -18.50 0.80
CA ASN A 132 5.89 -17.87 0.27
C ASN A 132 4.65 -18.61 0.78
N GLY A 133 3.61 -17.87 1.10
CA GLY A 133 2.31 -18.37 1.51
C GLY A 133 1.42 -17.21 1.92
N ILE A 134 0.09 -17.36 1.81
CA ILE A 134 -0.82 -16.32 2.28
C ILE A 134 -0.95 -16.45 3.80
N TYR A 135 -0.49 -15.45 4.54
CA TYR A 135 -0.51 -15.43 6.00
C TYR A 135 -1.51 -14.37 6.48
N LYS A 136 -2.57 -14.80 7.17
CA LYS A 136 -3.51 -13.93 7.88
C LYS A 136 -2.93 -13.61 9.26
N PHE A 137 -2.83 -12.34 9.62
CA PHE A 137 -2.35 -11.96 10.94
C PHE A 137 -3.35 -12.37 12.04
N PHE A 138 -2.81 -12.69 13.22
CA PHE A 138 -3.62 -13.14 14.34
C PHE A 138 -4.59 -12.04 14.80
N ASN A 139 -5.85 -12.41 15.05
CA ASN A 139 -6.97 -11.50 15.34
C ASN A 139 -7.31 -10.51 14.21
N LYS A 140 -6.88 -10.78 12.97
CA LYS A 140 -7.37 -10.10 11.77
C LYS A 140 -8.33 -11.02 11.04
N GLU A 141 -9.31 -10.40 10.39
CA GLU A 141 -10.22 -11.07 9.47
C GLU A 141 -10.15 -10.37 8.12
N TRP A 142 -10.35 -11.16 7.07
CA TRP A 142 -10.50 -10.63 5.71
C TRP A 142 -11.74 -9.75 5.63
N ALA A 143 -11.69 -8.69 4.82
CA ALA A 143 -12.86 -7.90 4.50
C ALA A 143 -13.94 -8.78 3.86
N THR A 144 -15.21 -8.50 4.18
CA THR A 144 -16.34 -9.31 3.71
C THR A 144 -16.99 -8.78 2.43
N ASP A 145 -16.83 -7.48 2.17
CA ASP A 145 -17.42 -6.80 1.02
C ASP A 145 -16.45 -6.83 -0.19
N VAL A 146 -15.96 -8.03 -0.48
CA VAL A 146 -14.98 -8.33 -1.55
C VAL A 146 -15.51 -9.43 -2.46
N ASP A 147 -14.80 -9.69 -3.55
CA ASP A 147 -15.15 -10.79 -4.43
C ASP A 147 -15.02 -12.16 -3.71
N THR A 148 -15.93 -13.09 -4.03
CA THR A 148 -16.02 -14.41 -3.38
C THR A 148 -15.15 -15.48 -4.03
N GLU A 149 -14.47 -15.19 -5.14
CA GLU A 149 -13.49 -16.09 -5.73
C GLU A 149 -12.43 -16.46 -4.70
N ASN A 150 -11.98 -17.71 -4.76
CA ASN A 150 -11.10 -18.33 -3.76
C ASN A 150 -11.63 -18.21 -2.32
N GLY A 151 -12.96 -18.28 -2.14
CA GLY A 151 -13.65 -18.17 -0.86
C GLY A 151 -13.75 -16.74 -0.31
N ASN A 152 -12.66 -15.98 -0.39
CA ASN A 152 -12.57 -14.56 -0.06
C ASN A 152 -11.37 -13.96 -0.82
N TYR A 153 -11.59 -12.91 -1.61
CA TYR A 153 -10.55 -12.28 -2.42
C TYR A 153 -10.09 -10.91 -1.92
N ASP A 154 -10.11 -10.69 -0.61
CA ASP A 154 -9.48 -9.52 0.03
C ASP A 154 -7.97 -9.51 -0.25
N TYR A 155 -7.29 -10.59 0.12
CA TYR A 155 -5.85 -10.71 -0.09
C TYR A 155 -5.50 -10.85 -1.58
N LEU A 156 -4.64 -9.95 -2.07
CA LEU A 156 -4.09 -9.99 -3.42
C LEU A 156 -2.56 -10.17 -3.45
N MET A 157 -1.80 -9.28 -2.81
CA MET A 157 -0.32 -9.28 -2.81
C MET A 157 0.25 -8.31 -1.76
N PHE A 158 1.54 -8.47 -1.42
CA PHE A 158 2.28 -7.62 -0.47
C PHE A 158 1.60 -7.56 0.91
N ALA A 159 1.73 -6.44 1.64
CA ALA A 159 1.02 -6.21 2.90
C ALA A 159 -0.39 -5.67 2.60
N ASP A 160 -1.38 -6.51 2.84
CA ASP A 160 -2.78 -6.28 2.50
C ASP A 160 -3.45 -5.36 3.53
N VAL A 161 -4.05 -4.26 3.09
CA VAL A 161 -4.49 -3.17 3.95
C VAL A 161 -5.78 -3.55 4.69
N ASP A 162 -5.80 -3.41 6.01
CA ASP A 162 -7.00 -3.64 6.82
C ASP A 162 -7.95 -2.44 6.71
N ILE A 163 -8.84 -2.50 5.72
CA ILE A 163 -9.83 -1.46 5.49
C ILE A 163 -10.88 -1.38 6.61
N ASN A 164 -11.01 -2.39 7.48
CA ASN A 164 -11.91 -2.35 8.64
C ASN A 164 -11.30 -1.58 9.82
N ASN A 165 -9.99 -1.30 9.79
CA ASN A 165 -9.33 -0.49 10.80
C ASN A 165 -9.68 0.99 10.62
N ILE A 166 -10.34 1.59 11.63
CA ILE A 166 -10.76 3.00 11.59
C ILE A 166 -9.60 3.98 11.41
N ASN A 167 -8.40 3.67 11.92
CA ASN A 167 -7.23 4.53 11.74
C ASN A 167 -6.76 4.52 10.28
N VAL A 168 -6.79 3.33 9.64
CA VAL A 168 -6.49 3.17 8.21
C VAL A 168 -7.52 3.92 7.37
N GLN A 169 -8.82 3.75 7.64
CA GLN A 169 -9.87 4.49 6.92
C GLN A 169 -9.68 6.00 7.03
N ASN A 170 -9.43 6.51 8.25
CA ASN A 170 -9.20 7.93 8.47
C ASN A 170 -7.97 8.44 7.72
N GLU A 171 -6.89 7.66 7.69
CA GLU A 171 -5.66 8.03 6.99
C GLU A 171 -5.84 8.03 5.47
N LEU A 172 -6.54 7.03 4.90
CA LEU A 172 -6.82 6.97 3.46
C LEU A 172 -7.77 8.10 3.02
N ILE A 173 -8.77 8.45 3.84
CA ILE A 173 -9.65 9.60 3.58
C ILE A 173 -8.87 10.92 3.68
N LYS A 174 -7.99 11.05 4.67
CA LYS A 174 -7.11 12.22 4.82
C LYS A 174 -6.20 12.36 3.60
N TRP A 175 -5.60 11.26 3.14
CA TRP A 175 -4.81 11.24 1.92
C TRP A 175 -5.63 11.65 0.71
N GLY A 176 -6.85 11.11 0.54
CA GLY A 176 -7.69 11.42 -0.63
C GLY A 176 -8.03 12.90 -0.73
N LYS A 177 -8.34 13.54 0.41
CA LYS A 177 -8.56 15.00 0.48
C LYS A 177 -7.30 15.78 0.13
N TRP A 178 -6.18 15.41 0.77
CA TRP A 178 -4.89 16.03 0.49
C TRP A 178 -4.50 15.90 -0.99
N PHE A 179 -4.67 14.73 -1.59
CA PHE A 179 -4.31 14.47 -2.98
C PHE A 179 -5.12 15.36 -3.92
N ILE A 180 -6.42 15.52 -3.68
CA ILE A 180 -7.26 16.46 -4.45
C ILE A 180 -6.75 17.88 -4.27
N ASP A 181 -6.57 18.35 -3.02
CA ASP A 181 -6.12 19.73 -2.74
C ASP A 181 -4.73 20.04 -3.33
N GLU A 182 -3.87 19.03 -3.47
CA GLU A 182 -2.52 19.17 -3.99
C GLU A 182 -2.44 19.12 -5.52
N THR A 183 -3.48 18.60 -6.20
CA THR A 183 -3.40 18.28 -7.63
C THR A 183 -4.52 18.88 -8.48
N ILE A 184 -5.63 19.32 -7.88
CA ILE A 184 -6.85 19.81 -8.57
C ILE A 184 -7.17 21.25 -8.18
#